data_AF-A0A1S1Q851-F1
#
_entry.id   AF-A0A1S1Q851-F1
#
_cell.length_a   1.000
_cell.length_b   1.000
_cell.length_c   1.000
_cell.angle_alpha   90.00
_cell.angle_beta   90.00
_cell.angle_gamma   90.00
#
_symmetry.space_group_name_H-M   'P 1'
#
loop_
_entity.id
_entity.type
_entity.pdbx_description
1 polymer ?
#
loop_
_entity_poly.entity_id
_entity_poly.type
_entity_poly.pdbx_seq_one_letter_code
_entity_poly.pdbx_strand_id
1 'polypeptide(L)'
;MRLTAELEDTAVARWYRAARFRPDTARRETGGTLQRLNWHTRTRYYETLVQFLDASDGSINGLARDALAAAAGQRRPSTLYYLVSPKSPGSLAGTLRTASSSRLYERRHGERVLDLLVTETKVWSYWPHREGWLEALDDLAVVDRWLAAASLVRVVADWAVGSPPLAGAAGFTPPLAAVEDLLTLADPGPGRARADGAGGDARLAEVTGLLTTVARTALGASGVGPAFVLGAVHRRLATLVTRPPAQSEKITTDIVDLLTQLEHLLPGLSTEERRRMADELSPRLRAVLDQLTRPGPAASPDPASPDGTPPGPLDEDGRDDPGERTGGEER
;
A
#
# COMPACT_ATOMS: atom_id res chain seq x y z
N MET A 1 -17.24 2.73 5.52
CA MET A 1 -15.92 3.40 5.46
C MET A 1 -15.34 3.11 4.08
N ARG A 2 -14.80 4.10 3.36
CA ARG A 2 -14.24 3.89 2.00
C ARG A 2 -12.89 3.18 2.14
N LEU A 3 -12.66 2.09 1.39
CA LEU A 3 -11.44 1.28 1.50
C LEU A 3 -10.15 2.11 1.32
N THR A 4 -10.17 3.07 0.41
CA THR A 4 -9.06 4.00 0.16
C THR A 4 -8.74 4.87 1.38
N ALA A 5 -9.73 5.26 2.18
CA ALA A 5 -9.48 5.98 3.43
C ALA A 5 -8.75 5.13 4.47
N GLU A 6 -9.02 3.82 4.54
CA GLU A 6 -8.27 2.88 5.40
C GLU A 6 -6.80 2.79 4.95
N LEU A 7 -6.57 2.69 3.65
CA LEU A 7 -5.23 2.64 3.06
C LEU A 7 -4.47 3.96 3.25
N GLU A 8 -5.15 5.10 3.14
CA GLU A 8 -4.55 6.40 3.41
C GLU A 8 -4.14 6.56 4.88
N ASP A 9 -4.85 5.93 5.82
CA ASP A 9 -4.54 6.01 7.25
C ASP A 9 -3.44 5.01 7.73
N THR A 10 -2.68 4.43 6.81
CA THR A 10 -1.49 3.63 7.17
C THR A 10 -0.36 4.50 7.72
N ALA A 11 0.54 3.92 8.52
CA ALA A 11 1.61 4.68 9.19
C ALA A 11 2.62 5.24 8.18
N VAL A 12 2.96 4.46 7.16
CA VAL A 12 3.83 4.88 6.04
C VAL A 12 3.16 6.00 5.25
N ALA A 13 1.84 5.92 5.01
CA ALA A 13 1.13 6.97 4.28
C ALA A 13 1.04 8.29 5.06
N ARG A 14 0.83 8.22 6.38
CA ARG A 14 0.91 9.41 7.25
C ARG A 14 2.33 9.98 7.28
N TRP A 15 3.36 9.12 7.39
CA TRP A 15 4.75 9.56 7.34
C TRP A 15 5.07 10.29 6.04
N TYR A 16 4.74 9.70 4.89
CA TYR A 16 5.09 10.27 3.59
C TYR A 16 4.41 11.63 3.39
N ARG A 17 3.11 11.73 3.72
CA ARG A 17 2.38 13.00 3.68
C ARG A 17 3.00 14.05 4.61
N ALA A 18 3.33 13.68 5.84
CA ALA A 18 4.01 14.58 6.77
C ALA A 18 5.40 14.99 6.26
N ALA A 19 6.17 14.08 5.68
CA ALA A 19 7.52 14.34 5.18
C ALA A 19 7.51 15.25 3.93
N ARG A 20 6.56 15.03 3.00
CA ARG A 20 6.43 15.76 1.73
C ARG A 20 5.66 17.07 1.86
N PHE A 21 4.58 17.10 2.64
CA PHE A 21 3.64 18.23 2.74
C PHE A 21 3.06 18.41 4.16
N ARG A 22 3.69 19.28 4.96
CA ARG A 22 2.97 20.17 5.90
C ARG A 22 3.95 21.16 6.58
N PRO A 23 3.97 22.44 6.19
CA PRO A 23 3.95 23.48 7.20
C PRO A 23 2.52 23.49 7.78
N ASP A 24 2.38 23.12 9.04
CA ASP A 24 1.15 23.46 9.77
C ASP A 24 0.88 24.96 9.57
N THR A 25 -0.29 25.31 9.04
CA THR A 25 -0.68 26.70 8.80
C THR A 25 -0.74 27.52 10.09
N ALA A 26 -0.85 26.86 11.25
CA ALA A 26 -0.76 27.47 12.57
C ALA A 26 0.69 27.60 13.11
N ARG A 27 1.69 27.02 12.45
CA ARG A 27 3.13 27.07 12.84
C ARG A 27 4.02 27.67 11.75
N ARG A 28 3.54 28.73 11.10
CA ARG A 28 4.17 29.36 9.92
C ARG A 28 5.57 29.95 10.15
N GLU A 29 6.03 30.13 11.38
CA GLU A 29 7.20 31.00 11.60
C GLU A 29 8.55 30.28 11.71
N THR A 30 8.64 28.95 11.76
CA THR A 30 9.98 28.30 11.82
C THR A 30 10.04 26.82 11.38
N GLY A 31 8.98 26.04 11.58
CA GLY A 31 9.01 24.59 11.32
C GLY A 31 9.00 24.20 9.84
N GLY A 32 8.30 24.97 9.00
CA GLY A 32 8.11 24.63 7.58
C GLY A 32 9.38 24.69 6.73
N THR A 33 10.31 25.61 7.02
CA THR A 33 11.54 25.76 6.25
C THR A 33 12.52 24.63 6.51
N LEU A 34 12.71 24.25 7.78
CA LEU A 34 13.58 23.13 8.15
C LEU A 34 13.06 21.80 7.59
N GLN A 35 11.73 21.59 7.62
CA GLN A 35 11.12 20.39 7.08
C GLN A 35 11.25 20.29 5.56
N ARG A 36 11.04 21.39 4.82
CA ARG A 36 11.31 21.44 3.37
C ARG A 36 12.78 21.15 3.05
N LEU A 37 13.71 21.73 3.83
CA LEU A 37 15.13 21.47 3.67
C LEU A 37 15.48 20.00 3.94
N ASN A 38 14.90 19.40 4.99
CA ASN A 38 15.08 18.00 5.33
C ASN A 38 14.51 17.08 4.25
N TRP A 39 13.32 17.39 3.71
CA TRP A 39 12.74 16.64 2.60
C TRP A 39 13.62 16.74 1.35
N HIS A 40 14.04 17.94 0.97
CA HIS A 40 14.95 18.15 -0.17
C HIS A 40 16.27 17.38 0.00
N THR A 41 16.82 17.37 1.21
CA THR A 41 18.05 16.63 1.52
C THR A 41 17.81 15.13 1.44
N ARG A 42 16.69 14.61 1.95
CA ARG A 42 16.29 13.20 1.80
C ARG A 42 16.17 12.81 0.34
N THR A 43 15.44 13.59 -0.47
CA THR A 43 15.27 13.34 -1.90
C THR A 43 16.61 13.29 -2.62
N ARG A 44 17.54 14.20 -2.32
CA ARG A 44 18.91 14.13 -2.87
C ARG A 44 19.62 12.83 -2.51
N TYR A 45 19.53 12.38 -1.26
CA TYR A 45 20.10 11.08 -0.87
C TYR A 45 19.43 9.91 -1.59
N TYR A 46 18.11 9.95 -1.79
CA TYR A 46 17.36 8.91 -2.51
C TYR A 46 17.77 8.85 -3.98
N GLU A 47 17.78 9.98 -4.67
CA GLU A 47 18.21 10.09 -6.06
C GLU A 47 19.66 9.62 -6.23
N THR A 48 20.54 10.05 -5.34
CA THR A 48 21.95 9.64 -5.35
C THR A 48 22.08 8.13 -5.12
N LEU A 49 21.31 7.56 -4.19
CA LEU A 49 21.31 6.11 -3.94
C LEU A 49 20.82 5.34 -5.17
N VAL A 50 19.76 5.79 -5.84
CA VAL A 50 19.27 5.16 -7.07
C VAL A 50 20.37 5.15 -8.14
N GLN A 51 21.02 6.29 -8.38
CA GLN A 51 22.14 6.39 -9.34
C GLN A 51 23.29 5.45 -8.99
N PHE A 52 23.63 5.31 -7.70
CA PHE A 52 24.65 4.35 -7.27
C PHE A 52 24.23 2.91 -7.54
N LEU A 53 22.98 2.56 -7.23
CA LEU A 53 22.46 1.21 -7.45
C LEU A 53 22.41 0.85 -8.93
N ASP A 54 22.06 1.80 -9.79
CA ASP A 54 22.10 1.61 -11.24
C ASP A 54 23.53 1.33 -11.72
N ALA A 55 24.53 2.01 -11.14
CA ALA A 55 25.93 1.79 -11.48
C ALA A 55 26.54 0.50 -10.87
N SER A 56 25.92 -0.06 -9.82
CA SER A 56 26.43 -1.22 -9.08
C SER A 56 25.57 -2.49 -9.22
N ASP A 57 24.64 -2.51 -10.18
CA ASP A 57 23.69 -3.59 -10.41
C ASP A 57 22.91 -3.98 -9.14
N GLY A 58 22.40 -2.97 -8.44
CA GLY A 58 21.58 -3.11 -7.23
C GLY A 58 22.35 -3.46 -5.95
N SER A 59 23.68 -3.55 -6.01
CA SER A 59 24.51 -3.86 -4.83
C SER A 59 24.80 -2.63 -3.98
N ILE A 60 24.44 -2.69 -2.70
CA ILE A 60 24.88 -1.72 -1.67
C ILE A 60 26.20 -2.13 -0.99
N ASN A 61 26.74 -3.30 -1.33
CA ASN A 61 27.95 -3.80 -0.68
C ASN A 61 29.16 -2.96 -1.11
N GLY A 62 29.89 -2.42 -0.12
CA GLY A 62 31.02 -1.54 -0.38
C GLY A 62 30.65 -0.06 -0.60
N LEU A 63 29.37 0.31 -0.56
CA LEU A 63 28.97 1.71 -0.62
C LEU A 63 29.44 2.45 0.64
N ALA A 64 30.45 3.30 0.48
CA ALA A 64 30.92 4.16 1.56
C ALA A 64 29.92 5.29 1.83
N ARG A 65 29.51 5.44 3.09
CA ARG A 65 28.60 6.53 3.54
C ARG A 65 29.12 7.91 3.16
N ASP A 66 30.44 8.10 3.25
CA ASP A 66 31.07 9.39 2.97
C ASP A 66 31.03 9.71 1.47
N ALA A 67 31.19 8.70 0.62
CA ALA A 67 31.04 8.84 -0.83
C ALA A 67 29.60 9.19 -1.20
N LEU A 68 28.63 8.50 -0.58
CA LEU A 68 27.21 8.80 -0.78
C LEU A 68 26.84 10.22 -0.33
N ALA A 69 27.33 10.65 0.84
CA ALA A 69 27.09 11.99 1.36
C ALA A 69 27.73 13.06 0.46
N ALA A 70 28.96 12.85 0.01
CA ALA A 70 29.65 13.77 -0.90
C ALA A 70 28.89 13.90 -2.24
N ALA A 71 28.45 12.77 -2.82
CA ALA A 71 27.66 12.76 -4.05
C ALA A 71 26.29 13.44 -3.90
N ALA A 72 25.64 13.30 -2.73
CA ALA A 72 24.41 14.02 -2.38
C ALA A 72 24.63 15.51 -2.04
N GLY A 73 25.86 16.03 -2.22
CA GLY A 73 26.23 17.42 -1.96
C GLY A 73 26.30 17.78 -0.48
N GLN A 74 26.48 16.79 0.41
CA GLN A 74 26.56 17.00 1.86
C GLN A 74 28.01 16.99 2.33
N ARG A 75 28.37 18.02 3.11
CA ARG A 75 29.71 18.15 3.69
C ARG A 75 29.98 17.19 4.84
N ARG A 76 28.91 16.70 5.49
CA ARG A 76 28.99 15.86 6.70
C ARG A 76 28.23 14.56 6.48
N PRO A 77 28.90 13.40 6.53
CA PRO A 77 28.25 12.09 6.46
C PRO A 77 27.23 11.85 7.58
N SER A 78 27.40 12.53 8.72
CA SER A 78 26.47 12.45 9.86
C SER A 78 25.07 13.00 9.55
N THR A 79 24.91 13.82 8.52
CA THR A 79 23.58 14.27 8.05
C THR A 79 22.69 13.08 7.70
N LEU A 80 23.26 12.00 7.14
CA LEU A 80 22.48 10.80 6.82
C LEU A 80 21.83 10.18 8.08
N TYR A 81 22.59 10.06 9.18
CA TYR A 81 22.05 9.58 10.46
C TYR A 81 20.94 10.48 10.99
N TYR A 82 21.11 11.80 10.86
CA TYR A 82 20.09 12.74 11.25
C TYR A 82 18.81 12.59 10.41
N LEU A 83 18.83 12.00 9.21
CA LEU A 83 17.62 11.91 8.37
C LEU A 83 16.85 10.61 8.54
N VAL A 84 17.54 9.47 8.62
CA VAL A 84 16.91 8.13 8.56
C VAL A 84 16.97 7.34 9.86
N SER A 85 17.75 7.80 10.86
CA SER A 85 17.86 7.10 12.14
C SER A 85 16.50 7.04 12.86
N PRO A 86 16.17 5.94 13.57
CA PRO A 86 14.90 5.84 14.28
C PRO A 86 14.72 6.88 15.39
N LYS A 87 15.82 7.47 15.87
CA LYS A 87 15.81 8.55 16.86
C LYS A 87 15.58 9.93 16.21
N SER A 88 15.64 10.01 14.89
CA SER A 88 15.45 11.26 14.17
C SER A 88 13.97 11.62 14.03
N PRO A 89 13.60 12.87 14.36
CA PRO A 89 12.28 13.41 14.07
C PRO A 89 11.92 13.31 12.58
N GLY A 90 10.80 12.66 12.28
CA GLY A 90 10.27 12.53 10.92
C GLY A 90 11.01 11.52 10.03
N SER A 91 11.88 10.67 10.60
CA SER A 91 12.32 9.44 9.92
C SER A 91 11.17 8.44 9.84
N LEU A 92 11.15 7.63 8.78
CA LEU A 92 10.15 6.56 8.65
C LEU A 92 10.31 5.55 9.78
N ALA A 93 11.56 5.21 10.08
CA ALA A 93 11.94 4.33 11.16
C ALA A 93 11.38 4.79 12.51
N GLY A 94 11.52 6.08 12.84
CA GLY A 94 10.96 6.66 14.05
C GLY A 94 9.44 6.60 14.07
N THR A 95 8.78 6.95 12.97
CA THR A 95 7.31 6.89 12.86
C THR A 95 6.78 5.46 13.10
N LEU A 96 7.41 4.45 12.49
CA LEU A 96 7.00 3.06 12.65
C LEU A 96 7.20 2.56 14.06
N ARG A 97 8.30 2.92 14.74
CA ARG A 97 8.53 2.57 16.16
C ARG A 97 7.46 3.15 17.09
N THR A 98 6.98 4.35 16.80
CA THR A 98 5.94 5.00 17.61
C THR A 98 4.52 4.53 17.28
N ALA A 99 4.31 3.97 16.09
CA ALA A 99 3.03 3.43 15.68
C ALA A 99 2.85 1.99 16.18
N SER A 100 1.61 1.50 16.16
CA SER A 100 1.30 0.06 16.32
C SER A 100 1.98 -0.83 15.26
N SER A 101 2.61 -0.21 14.26
CA SER A 101 3.43 -0.81 13.20
C SER A 101 4.89 -1.07 13.61
N SER A 102 5.28 -0.99 14.89
CA SER A 102 6.67 -1.18 15.33
C SER A 102 7.32 -2.47 14.85
N ARG A 103 6.52 -3.53 14.69
CA ARG A 103 6.96 -4.84 14.19
C ARG A 103 7.37 -4.84 12.72
N LEU A 104 6.76 -3.98 11.89
CA LEU A 104 7.17 -3.78 10.49
C LEU A 104 8.59 -3.24 10.42
N TYR A 105 8.95 -2.39 11.37
CA TYR A 105 10.28 -1.83 11.49
C TYR A 105 11.28 -2.91 11.96
N GLU A 106 11.03 -3.58 13.09
CA GLU A 106 12.00 -4.51 13.70
C GLU A 106 12.40 -5.68 12.80
N ARG A 107 11.49 -6.19 11.96
CA ARG A 107 11.76 -7.37 11.12
C ARG A 107 12.41 -7.09 9.78
N ARG A 108 12.26 -5.87 9.26
CA ARG A 108 12.56 -5.59 7.85
C ARG A 108 13.84 -4.78 7.64
N HIS A 109 14.39 -4.19 8.70
CA HIS A 109 15.56 -3.34 8.57
C HIS A 109 16.76 -3.95 9.29
N GLY A 110 17.93 -3.82 8.66
CA GLY A 110 19.20 -3.96 9.37
C GLY A 110 19.46 -2.74 10.24
N GLU A 111 20.32 -2.90 11.25
CA GLU A 111 20.76 -1.79 12.12
C GLU A 111 21.57 -0.71 11.36
N ARG A 112 21.96 -0.98 10.10
CA ARG A 112 22.82 -0.08 9.33
C ARG A 112 22.00 1.03 8.69
N VAL A 113 22.53 2.24 8.76
CA VAL A 113 21.92 3.46 8.21
C VAL A 113 21.61 3.37 6.71
N LEU A 114 22.40 2.61 5.95
CA LEU A 114 22.17 2.39 4.51
C LEU A 114 20.95 1.49 4.26
N ASP A 115 20.69 0.50 5.12
CA ASP A 115 19.51 -0.36 4.99
C ASP A 115 18.22 0.45 5.27
N LEU A 116 18.27 1.38 6.24
CA LEU A 116 17.19 2.34 6.50
C LEU A 116 16.97 3.28 5.31
N LEU A 117 18.05 3.80 4.73
CA LEU A 117 17.97 4.66 3.55
C LEU A 117 17.38 3.93 2.34
N VAL A 118 17.82 2.70 2.05
CA VAL A 118 17.24 1.86 1.00
C VAL A 118 15.74 1.69 1.23
N THR A 119 15.32 1.45 2.47
CA THR A 119 13.90 1.25 2.74
C THR A 119 13.07 2.52 2.55
N GLU A 120 13.53 3.67 3.02
CA GLU A 120 12.86 4.96 2.76
C GLU A 120 12.84 5.28 1.25
N THR A 121 13.92 4.96 0.52
CA THR A 121 14.03 5.17 -0.94
C THR A 121 13.06 4.29 -1.72
N LYS A 122 12.84 3.03 -1.29
CA LYS A 122 11.81 2.16 -1.88
C LYS A 122 10.41 2.72 -1.65
N VAL A 123 10.11 3.27 -0.48
CA VAL A 123 8.82 3.94 -0.24
C VAL A 123 8.68 5.17 -1.12
N TRP A 124 9.72 5.99 -1.22
CA TRP A 124 9.71 7.21 -2.02
C TRP A 124 9.50 6.95 -3.52
N SER A 125 10.24 5.99 -4.10
CA SER A 125 10.12 5.62 -5.51
C SER A 125 8.81 4.90 -5.84
N TYR A 126 8.27 4.12 -4.90
CA TYR A 126 6.98 3.43 -5.07
C TYR A 126 5.79 4.40 -4.97
N TRP A 127 5.95 5.54 -4.33
CA TRP A 127 4.83 6.42 -3.98
C TRP A 127 3.97 6.86 -5.18
N PRO A 128 4.52 7.28 -6.33
CA PRO A 128 3.71 7.64 -7.50
C PRO A 128 2.84 6.49 -8.03
N HIS A 129 3.35 5.24 -7.96
CA HIS A 129 2.58 4.05 -8.33
C HIS A 129 1.42 3.81 -7.37
N ARG A 130 1.64 4.05 -6.08
CA ARG A 130 0.59 3.97 -5.05
C ARG A 130 -0.47 5.05 -5.22
N GLU A 131 -0.09 6.29 -5.54
CA GLU A 131 -1.03 7.39 -5.79
C GLU A 131 -1.96 7.04 -6.96
N GLY A 132 -1.39 6.66 -8.11
CA GLY A 132 -2.19 6.26 -9.28
C GLY A 132 -3.07 5.03 -9.02
N TRP A 133 -2.61 4.08 -8.20
CA TRP A 133 -3.42 2.95 -7.78
C TRP A 133 -4.62 3.36 -6.91
N LEU A 134 -4.42 4.24 -5.92
CA LEU A 134 -5.50 4.70 -5.06
C LEU A 134 -6.53 5.55 -5.83
N GLU A 135 -6.08 6.41 -6.75
CA GLU A 135 -6.95 7.16 -7.67
C GLU A 135 -7.81 6.20 -8.50
N ALA A 136 -7.19 5.16 -9.10
CA ALA A 136 -7.91 4.16 -9.86
C ALA A 136 -8.91 3.36 -9.02
N LEU A 137 -8.63 3.10 -7.74
CA LEU A 137 -9.60 2.48 -6.83
C LEU A 137 -10.76 3.42 -6.48
N ASP A 138 -10.50 4.71 -6.34
CA ASP A 138 -11.53 5.70 -6.03
C ASP A 138 -12.55 5.87 -7.17
N ASP A 139 -12.12 5.71 -8.42
CA ASP A 139 -12.98 5.78 -9.61
C ASP A 139 -13.91 4.56 -9.79
N LEU A 140 -13.66 3.48 -9.06
CA LEU A 140 -14.47 2.26 -9.15
C LEU A 140 -15.73 2.36 -8.29
N ALA A 141 -16.88 2.07 -8.90
CA ALA A 141 -18.19 2.09 -8.21
C ALA A 141 -18.28 1.09 -7.05
N VAL A 142 -17.60 -0.07 -7.17
CA VAL A 142 -17.51 -1.09 -6.12
C VAL A 142 -16.07 -1.61 -6.10
N VAL A 143 -15.42 -1.47 -4.95
CA VAL A 143 -14.10 -2.05 -4.69
C VAL A 143 -14.21 -3.04 -3.55
N ASP A 144 -13.98 -4.31 -3.86
CA ASP A 144 -13.73 -5.30 -2.83
C ASP A 144 -12.22 -5.39 -2.51
N ARG A 145 -11.91 -5.98 -1.34
CA ARG A 145 -10.52 -6.11 -0.87
C ARG A 145 -9.69 -7.06 -1.73
N TRP A 146 -10.32 -8.01 -2.40
CA TRP A 146 -9.64 -8.94 -3.29
C TRP A 146 -9.12 -8.23 -4.55
N LEU A 147 -9.98 -7.46 -5.21
CA LEU A 147 -9.63 -6.64 -6.36
C LEU A 147 -8.53 -5.63 -6.01
N ALA A 148 -8.65 -4.96 -4.86
CA ALA A 148 -7.62 -4.05 -4.37
C ALA A 148 -6.28 -4.78 -4.14
N ALA A 149 -6.31 -6.00 -3.58
CA ALA A 149 -5.09 -6.76 -3.34
C ALA A 149 -4.46 -7.31 -4.63
N ALA A 150 -5.27 -7.79 -5.58
CA ALA A 150 -4.79 -8.27 -6.87
C ALA A 150 -4.22 -7.13 -7.74
N SER A 151 -4.84 -5.95 -7.71
CA SER A 151 -4.30 -4.75 -8.37
C SER A 151 -3.03 -4.25 -7.69
N LEU A 152 -2.94 -4.29 -6.35
CA LEU A 152 -1.71 -3.96 -5.62
C LEU A 152 -0.52 -4.83 -6.05
N VAL A 153 -0.73 -6.14 -6.29
CA VAL A 153 0.32 -7.03 -6.82
C VAL A 153 0.87 -6.51 -8.16
N ARG A 154 0.00 -6.07 -9.07
CA ARG A 154 0.41 -5.50 -10.36
C ARG A 154 1.20 -4.20 -10.17
N VAL A 155 0.71 -3.31 -9.31
CA VAL A 155 1.36 -2.03 -9.02
C VAL A 155 2.78 -2.22 -8.45
N VAL A 156 2.97 -3.22 -7.58
CA VAL A 156 4.30 -3.58 -7.05
C VAL A 156 5.19 -4.19 -8.12
N ALA A 157 4.63 -5.02 -9.01
CA ALA A 157 5.38 -5.57 -10.14
C ALA A 157 5.83 -4.46 -11.10
N ASP A 158 4.94 -3.53 -11.45
CA ASP A 158 5.22 -2.39 -12.33
C ASP A 158 6.30 -1.48 -11.74
N TRP A 159 6.22 -1.18 -10.44
CA TRP A 159 7.29 -0.47 -9.73
C TRP A 159 8.62 -1.23 -9.78
N ALA A 160 8.61 -2.55 -9.56
CA ALA A 160 9.83 -3.34 -9.58
C ALA A 160 10.51 -3.31 -10.97
N VAL A 161 9.72 -3.40 -12.04
CA VAL A 161 10.19 -3.27 -13.43
C VAL A 161 10.68 -1.85 -13.73
N GLY A 162 10.00 -0.82 -13.22
CA GLY A 162 10.37 0.58 -13.38
C GLY A 162 11.59 1.02 -12.55
N SER A 163 12.02 0.22 -11.56
CA SER A 163 13.18 0.52 -10.72
C SER A 163 13.98 -0.75 -10.37
N PRO A 164 14.54 -1.50 -11.35
CA PRO A 164 15.09 -2.84 -11.11
C PRO A 164 16.22 -2.89 -10.07
N PRO A 165 17.26 -2.03 -10.11
CA PRO A 165 18.36 -2.08 -9.15
C PRO A 165 17.90 -1.81 -7.72
N LEU A 166 16.97 -0.87 -7.54
CA LEU A 166 16.37 -0.57 -6.24
C LEU A 166 15.42 -1.67 -5.77
N ALA A 167 14.65 -2.28 -6.66
CA ALA A 167 13.78 -3.40 -6.35
C ALA A 167 14.60 -4.62 -5.91
N GLY A 168 15.70 -4.95 -6.59
CA GLY A 168 16.62 -6.03 -6.24
C GLY A 168 17.40 -5.80 -4.94
N ALA A 169 17.71 -4.54 -4.60
CA ALA A 169 18.44 -4.19 -3.39
C ALA A 169 17.82 -4.79 -2.11
N ALA A 170 18.67 -5.17 -1.15
CA ALA A 170 18.25 -5.82 0.09
C ALA A 170 17.37 -7.07 -0.13
N GLY A 171 17.74 -7.92 -1.10
CA GLY A 171 17.13 -9.24 -1.30
C GLY A 171 15.69 -9.20 -1.81
N PHE A 172 15.36 -8.27 -2.71
CA PHE A 172 13.99 -8.08 -3.24
C PHE A 172 12.96 -7.71 -2.18
N THR A 173 13.39 -7.09 -1.07
CA THR A 173 12.47 -6.59 -0.05
C THR A 173 11.52 -5.55 -0.68
N PRO A 174 10.18 -5.67 -0.52
CA PRO A 174 9.25 -4.75 -1.19
C PRO A 174 9.30 -3.32 -0.60
N PRO A 175 8.53 -2.36 -1.10
CA PRO A 175 8.24 -1.11 -0.40
C PRO A 175 7.45 -1.40 0.90
N LEU A 176 7.71 -0.63 1.96
CA LEU A 176 6.97 -0.77 3.21
C LEU A 176 5.50 -0.37 3.08
N ALA A 177 5.21 0.67 2.27
CA ALA A 177 3.84 1.10 1.98
C ALA A 177 2.99 -0.05 1.44
N ALA A 178 3.48 -0.76 0.42
CA ALA A 178 2.77 -1.90 -0.16
C ALA A 178 2.50 -3.04 0.83
N VAL A 179 3.39 -3.26 1.81
CA VAL A 179 3.17 -4.26 2.86
C VAL A 179 2.11 -3.80 3.85
N GLU A 180 2.11 -2.54 4.28
CA GLU A 180 1.03 -2.00 5.12
C GLU A 180 -0.31 -2.04 4.38
N ASP A 181 -0.33 -1.65 3.10
CA ASP A 181 -1.54 -1.69 2.27
C ASP A 181 -2.09 -3.13 2.19
N LEU A 182 -1.26 -4.14 1.89
CA LEU A 182 -1.72 -5.54 1.82
C LEU A 182 -2.13 -6.10 3.19
N LEU A 183 -1.47 -5.69 4.28
CA LEU A 183 -1.90 -6.07 5.63
C LEU A 183 -3.29 -5.51 5.95
N THR A 184 -3.55 -4.25 5.59
CA THR A 184 -4.86 -3.59 5.74
C THR A 184 -5.93 -4.31 4.92
N LEU A 185 -5.63 -4.67 3.66
CA LEU A 185 -6.55 -5.41 2.79
C LEU A 185 -6.83 -6.84 3.28
N ALA A 186 -5.84 -7.46 3.90
CA ALA A 186 -5.97 -8.80 4.44
C ALA A 186 -6.75 -8.81 5.77
N ASP A 187 -6.68 -7.74 6.57
CA ASP A 187 -7.36 -7.65 7.87
C ASP A 187 -8.89 -7.78 7.74
N PRO A 188 -9.55 -8.82 8.30
CA PRO A 188 -11.00 -8.99 8.20
C PRO A 188 -11.83 -7.92 8.96
N GLY A 189 -11.20 -6.95 9.63
CA GLY A 189 -11.87 -5.84 10.31
C GLY A 189 -12.20 -6.14 11.78
N PRO A 190 -12.77 -5.16 12.51
CA PRO A 190 -12.81 -5.13 13.98
C PRO A 190 -13.70 -6.18 14.67
N GLY A 191 -14.27 -7.15 13.94
CA GLY A 191 -15.18 -8.17 14.48
C GLY A 191 -14.62 -9.60 14.56
N ARG A 192 -13.42 -9.87 14.03
CA ARG A 192 -12.77 -11.18 14.16
C ARG A 192 -11.58 -11.06 15.09
N ALA A 193 -11.55 -11.90 16.12
CA ALA A 193 -10.60 -11.89 17.22
C ALA A 193 -9.19 -11.50 16.75
N ARG A 194 -8.70 -10.40 17.34
CA ARG A 194 -7.34 -9.89 17.17
C ARG A 194 -6.40 -11.02 17.58
N ALA A 195 -5.83 -11.72 16.59
CA ALA A 195 -4.94 -12.84 16.87
C ALA A 195 -3.81 -12.37 17.79
N ASP A 196 -3.55 -13.16 18.83
CA ASP A 196 -2.46 -12.97 19.77
C ASP A 196 -1.15 -12.62 19.04
N GLY A 197 -0.21 -11.98 19.73
CA GLY A 197 1.01 -11.42 19.15
C GLY A 197 1.78 -12.34 18.17
N ALA A 198 1.67 -13.67 18.29
CA ALA A 198 2.26 -14.63 17.36
C ALA A 198 1.60 -14.65 15.94
N GLY A 199 0.30 -14.39 15.84
CA GLY A 199 -0.45 -14.43 14.57
C GLY A 199 -0.15 -13.25 13.65
N GLY A 200 -0.02 -12.04 14.21
CA GLY A 200 0.36 -10.85 13.45
C GLY A 200 1.76 -10.96 12.84
N ASP A 201 2.64 -11.67 13.54
CA ASP A 201 4.01 -11.94 13.16
C ASP A 201 4.12 -12.91 11.99
N ALA A 202 3.37 -14.02 12.02
CA ALA A 202 3.29 -14.94 10.89
C ALA A 202 2.72 -14.23 9.64
N ARG A 203 1.66 -13.44 9.83
CA ARG A 203 1.01 -12.70 8.75
C ARG A 203 1.93 -11.69 8.08
N LEU A 204 2.67 -10.91 8.87
CA LEU A 204 3.65 -9.96 8.35
C LEU A 204 4.73 -10.65 7.51
N ALA A 205 5.23 -11.79 7.97
CA ALA A 205 6.21 -12.58 7.21
C ALA A 205 5.61 -13.12 5.90
N GLU A 206 4.35 -13.58 5.94
CA GLU A 206 3.65 -14.11 4.76
C GLU A 206 3.42 -13.03 3.70
N VAL A 207 2.89 -11.86 4.09
CA VAL A 207 2.69 -10.70 3.22
C VAL A 207 4.01 -10.21 2.63
N THR A 208 5.04 -10.08 3.46
CA THR A 208 6.37 -9.65 2.99
C THR A 208 6.93 -10.66 2.00
N GLY A 209 6.88 -11.95 2.32
CA GLY A 209 7.36 -13.01 1.43
C GLY A 209 6.58 -13.11 0.12
N LEU A 210 5.27 -12.83 0.13
CA LEU A 210 4.47 -12.74 -1.08
C LEU A 210 4.96 -11.59 -1.97
N LEU A 211 5.05 -10.37 -1.44
CA LEU A 211 5.48 -9.21 -2.23
C LEU A 211 6.96 -9.26 -2.64
N THR A 212 7.82 -9.94 -1.87
CA THR A 212 9.19 -10.28 -2.32
C THR A 212 9.16 -11.22 -3.53
N THR A 213 8.25 -12.19 -3.54
CA THR A 213 8.07 -13.09 -4.69
C THR A 213 7.58 -12.31 -5.91
N VAL A 214 6.66 -11.35 -5.73
CA VAL A 214 6.20 -10.43 -6.80
C VAL A 214 7.38 -9.68 -7.40
N ALA A 215 8.17 -8.98 -6.58
CA ALA A 215 9.32 -8.19 -7.06
C ALA A 215 10.37 -9.07 -7.75
N ARG A 216 10.68 -10.25 -7.20
CA ARG A 216 11.63 -11.18 -7.81
C ARG A 216 11.12 -11.74 -9.15
N THR A 217 9.85 -12.11 -9.21
CA THR A 217 9.24 -12.68 -10.43
C THR A 217 9.18 -11.64 -11.54
N ALA A 218 8.81 -10.40 -11.20
CA ALA A 218 8.79 -9.28 -12.14
C ALA A 218 10.18 -9.00 -12.77
N LEU A 219 11.26 -9.29 -12.05
CA LEU A 219 12.64 -9.10 -12.52
C LEU A 219 13.28 -10.34 -13.14
N GLY A 220 12.75 -11.54 -12.88
CA GLY A 220 13.43 -12.82 -13.14
C GLY A 220 13.37 -13.32 -14.59
N ALA A 221 12.51 -12.79 -15.45
CA ALA A 221 12.44 -13.20 -16.85
C ALA A 221 11.98 -12.07 -17.76
N SER A 222 12.78 -11.79 -18.79
CA SER A 222 12.43 -10.83 -19.85
C SER A 222 11.14 -11.27 -20.55
N GLY A 223 10.13 -10.39 -20.61
CA GLY A 223 8.86 -10.66 -21.28
C GLY A 223 7.76 -11.30 -20.41
N VAL A 224 7.94 -11.32 -19.08
CA VAL A 224 6.90 -11.77 -18.15
C VAL A 224 5.97 -10.60 -17.80
N GLY A 225 4.75 -10.63 -18.33
CA GLY A 225 3.74 -9.61 -18.07
C GLY A 225 3.15 -9.63 -16.65
N PRO A 226 2.45 -8.56 -16.22
CA PRO A 226 1.81 -8.47 -14.92
C PRO A 226 0.82 -9.60 -14.60
N ALA A 227 0.22 -10.21 -15.63
CA ALA A 227 -0.70 -11.34 -15.49
C ALA A 227 0.00 -12.59 -14.92
N PHE A 228 1.21 -12.89 -15.42
CA PHE A 228 2.00 -14.01 -14.93
C PHE A 228 2.44 -13.82 -13.48
N VAL A 229 2.86 -12.60 -13.11
CA VAL A 229 3.25 -12.30 -11.73
C VAL A 229 2.08 -12.53 -10.77
N LEU A 230 0.88 -12.07 -11.15
CA LEU A 230 -0.34 -12.35 -10.38
C LEU A 230 -0.62 -13.85 -10.30
N GLY A 231 -0.56 -14.58 -11.42
CA GLY A 231 -0.72 -16.03 -11.45
C GLY A 231 0.23 -16.77 -10.49
N ALA A 232 1.51 -16.36 -10.45
CA ALA A 232 2.53 -16.94 -9.58
C ALA A 232 2.25 -16.76 -8.08
N VAL A 233 1.52 -15.71 -7.69
CA VAL A 233 1.18 -15.43 -6.27
C VAL A 233 -0.30 -15.61 -5.94
N HIS A 234 -1.15 -15.87 -6.92
CA HIS A 234 -2.61 -15.85 -6.80
C HIS A 234 -3.11 -16.71 -5.65
N ARG A 235 -2.66 -17.97 -5.58
CA ARG A 235 -3.07 -18.91 -4.53
C ARG A 235 -2.70 -18.40 -3.13
N ARG A 236 -1.51 -17.83 -2.95
CA ARG A 236 -1.06 -17.27 -1.67
C ARG A 236 -1.79 -15.97 -1.33
N LEU A 237 -2.13 -15.18 -2.35
CA LEU A 237 -2.94 -13.97 -2.16
C LEU A 237 -4.36 -14.34 -1.70
N ALA A 238 -4.96 -15.37 -2.32
CA ALA A 238 -6.32 -15.85 -2.02
C ALA A 238 -6.44 -16.41 -0.59
N THR A 239 -5.37 -17.01 -0.07
CA THR A 239 -5.34 -17.44 1.34
C THR A 239 -5.21 -16.26 2.31
N LEU A 240 -4.54 -15.18 1.91
CA LEU A 240 -4.30 -14.00 2.75
C LEU A 240 -5.51 -13.07 2.86
N VAL A 241 -6.22 -12.86 1.77
CA VAL A 241 -7.37 -11.94 1.68
C VAL A 241 -8.63 -12.80 1.60
N THR A 242 -9.45 -12.80 2.65
CA THR A 242 -10.58 -13.73 2.79
C THR A 242 -11.54 -13.73 1.58
N ARG A 243 -11.62 -14.90 0.93
CA ARG A 243 -12.53 -15.41 -0.12
C ARG A 243 -12.96 -14.41 -1.20
N PRO A 244 -12.35 -14.48 -2.40
CA PRO A 244 -13.09 -14.30 -3.65
C PRO A 244 -14.45 -15.02 -3.58
N PRO A 245 -15.57 -14.46 -4.08
CA PRO A 245 -16.78 -15.26 -4.27
C PRO A 245 -16.40 -16.51 -5.08
N ALA A 246 -16.83 -17.71 -4.68
CA ALA A 246 -16.32 -18.99 -5.19
C ALA A 246 -16.37 -19.12 -6.73
N GLN A 247 -17.23 -18.35 -7.40
CA GLN A 247 -17.29 -18.26 -8.86
C GLN A 247 -16.20 -17.38 -9.49
N SER A 248 -15.71 -16.35 -8.79
CA SER A 248 -14.66 -15.44 -9.28
C SER A 248 -13.28 -16.08 -9.34
N GLU A 249 -12.96 -17.04 -8.48
CA GLU A 249 -11.64 -17.69 -8.45
C GLU A 249 -11.41 -18.52 -9.72
N LYS A 250 -12.43 -19.29 -10.14
CA LYS A 250 -12.39 -20.05 -11.40
C LYS A 250 -12.35 -19.11 -12.61
N ILE A 251 -13.23 -18.11 -12.65
CA ILE A 251 -13.31 -17.16 -13.78
C ILE A 251 -12.02 -16.36 -13.91
N THR A 252 -11.43 -15.93 -12.80
CA THR A 252 -10.19 -15.13 -12.80
C THR A 252 -8.99 -15.97 -13.19
N THR A 253 -8.90 -17.21 -12.71
CA THR A 253 -7.84 -18.14 -13.12
C THR A 253 -7.93 -18.44 -14.62
N ASP A 254 -9.13 -18.78 -15.11
CA ASP A 254 -9.37 -19.09 -16.53
C ASP A 254 -9.06 -17.88 -17.42
N ILE A 255 -9.45 -16.66 -17.01
CA ILE A 255 -9.16 -15.42 -17.76
C ILE A 255 -7.67 -15.09 -17.72
N VAL A 256 -7.00 -15.21 -16.57
CA VAL A 256 -5.57 -14.93 -16.43
C VAL A 256 -4.75 -15.90 -17.29
N ASP A 257 -5.10 -17.18 -17.29
CA ASP A 257 -4.44 -18.18 -18.15
C ASP A 257 -4.65 -17.86 -19.63
N LEU A 258 -5.88 -17.50 -20.04
CA LEU A 258 -6.18 -17.12 -21.41
C LEU A 258 -5.42 -15.85 -21.85
N LEU A 259 -5.36 -14.82 -21.00
CA LEU A 259 -4.63 -13.59 -21.30
C LEU A 259 -3.11 -13.83 -21.36
N THR A 260 -2.57 -14.67 -20.49
CA THR A 260 -1.15 -15.04 -20.48
C THR A 260 -0.78 -15.83 -21.73
N GLN A 261 -1.64 -16.76 -22.17
CA GLN A 261 -1.48 -17.47 -23.44
C GLN A 261 -1.51 -16.51 -24.63
N LEU A 262 -2.45 -15.56 -24.65
CA LEU A 262 -2.51 -14.53 -25.69
C LEU A 262 -1.24 -13.68 -25.72
N GLU A 263 -0.76 -13.21 -24.57
CA GLU A 263 0.48 -12.44 -24.45
C GLU A 263 1.69 -13.20 -25.01
N HIS A 264 1.78 -14.50 -24.73
CA HIS A 264 2.86 -15.35 -25.25
C HIS A 264 2.77 -15.58 -26.77
N LEU A 265 1.56 -15.69 -27.32
CA LEU A 265 1.35 -15.98 -28.74
C LEU A 265 1.45 -14.72 -29.64
N LEU A 266 1.10 -13.55 -29.12
CA LEU A 266 1.04 -12.28 -29.86
C LEU A 266 2.33 -11.91 -30.64
N PRO A 267 3.56 -12.12 -30.12
CA PRO A 267 4.79 -11.87 -30.86
C PRO A 267 4.95 -12.74 -32.11
N GLY A 268 4.40 -13.96 -32.10
CA GLY A 268 4.49 -14.93 -33.20
C GLY A 268 3.47 -14.73 -34.31
N LEU A 269 2.46 -13.88 -34.10
CA LEU A 269 1.42 -13.61 -35.08
C LEU A 269 1.82 -12.54 -36.09
N SER A 270 1.37 -12.68 -37.34
CA SER A 270 1.49 -11.63 -38.35
C SER A 270 0.66 -10.41 -37.97
N THR A 271 0.98 -9.24 -38.55
CA THR A 271 0.22 -8.00 -38.32
C THR A 271 -1.26 -8.12 -38.70
N GLU A 272 -1.56 -8.90 -39.74
CA GLU A 272 -2.93 -9.17 -40.20
C GLU A 272 -3.71 -10.05 -39.21
N GLU A 273 -3.08 -11.08 -38.65
CA GLU A 273 -3.70 -11.93 -37.62
C GLU A 273 -3.92 -11.17 -36.32
N ARG A 274 -2.96 -10.34 -35.91
CA ARG A 274 -3.13 -9.44 -34.75
C ARG A 274 -4.30 -8.49 -34.93
N ARG A 275 -4.48 -7.94 -36.15
CA ARG A 275 -5.59 -7.04 -36.47
C ARG A 275 -6.94 -7.76 -36.38
N ARG A 276 -7.09 -8.94 -36.99
CA ARG A 276 -8.32 -9.74 -36.90
C ARG A 276 -8.64 -10.13 -35.46
N MET A 277 -7.63 -10.50 -34.68
CA MET A 277 -7.81 -10.85 -33.27
C MET A 277 -8.27 -9.64 -32.45
N ALA A 278 -7.70 -8.45 -32.70
CA ALA A 278 -8.14 -7.22 -32.06
C ALA A 278 -9.59 -6.86 -32.43
N ASP A 279 -9.97 -7.00 -33.71
CA ASP A 279 -11.32 -6.73 -34.20
C ASP A 279 -12.37 -7.67 -33.56
N GLU A 280 -11.99 -8.92 -33.28
CA GLU A 280 -12.85 -9.92 -32.65
C GLU A 280 -12.94 -9.76 -31.12
N LEU A 281 -11.82 -9.51 -30.44
CA LEU A 281 -11.76 -9.43 -28.98
C LEU A 281 -12.24 -8.10 -28.43
N SER A 282 -11.96 -6.98 -29.13
CA SER A 282 -12.34 -5.64 -28.69
C SER A 282 -13.83 -5.48 -28.37
N PRO A 283 -14.80 -5.87 -29.22
CA PRO A 283 -16.21 -5.72 -28.92
C PRO A 283 -16.65 -6.59 -27.74
N ARG A 284 -16.08 -7.78 -27.57
CA ARG A 284 -16.41 -8.71 -26.47
C ARG A 284 -15.90 -8.19 -25.14
N LEU A 285 -14.64 -7.72 -25.09
CA LEU A 285 -14.05 -7.11 -23.91
C LEU A 285 -14.80 -5.83 -23.54
N ARG A 286 -15.17 -5.00 -24.52
CA ARG A 286 -16.01 -3.81 -24.29
C ARG A 286 -17.36 -4.18 -23.68
N ALA A 287 -18.04 -5.19 -24.21
CA ALA A 287 -19.32 -5.64 -23.67
C ALA A 287 -19.21 -6.17 -22.22
N VAL A 288 -18.13 -6.88 -21.89
CA VAL A 288 -17.86 -7.32 -20.52
C VAL A 288 -17.58 -6.12 -19.60
N LEU A 289 -16.76 -5.16 -20.05
CA LEU A 289 -16.47 -3.93 -19.30
C LEU A 289 -17.74 -3.10 -19.07
N ASP A 290 -18.61 -2.97 -20.07
CA ASP A 290 -19.90 -2.27 -19.97
C ASP A 290 -20.84 -2.96 -18.96
N GLN A 291 -20.81 -4.29 -18.88
CA GLN A 291 -21.58 -5.04 -17.89
C GLN A 291 -21.01 -4.88 -16.48
N LEU A 292 -19.69 -4.81 -16.34
CA LEU A 292 -19.01 -4.62 -15.05
C LEU A 292 -19.13 -3.18 -14.52
N THR A 293 -19.25 -2.19 -15.42
CA THR A 293 -19.35 -0.76 -15.07
C THR A 293 -20.77 -0.26 -14.97
N ARG A 294 -21.78 -1.05 -15.40
CA ARG A 294 -23.18 -0.72 -15.17
C ARG A 294 -23.45 -0.70 -13.67
N PRO A 295 -23.98 0.41 -13.11
CA PRO A 295 -24.48 0.38 -11.75
C PRO A 295 -25.55 -0.71 -11.66
N GLY A 296 -25.42 -1.59 -10.66
CA GLY A 296 -26.41 -2.63 -10.40
C GLY A 296 -27.81 -2.01 -10.30
N PRO A 297 -28.87 -2.77 -10.64
CA PRO A 297 -30.23 -2.26 -10.51
C PRO A 297 -30.38 -1.72 -9.10
N ALA A 298 -30.69 -0.42 -8.98
CA ALA A 298 -31.00 0.21 -7.71
C ALA A 298 -31.99 -0.71 -7.01
N ALA A 299 -31.61 -1.20 -5.82
CA ALA A 299 -32.47 -2.05 -5.02
C ALA A 299 -33.86 -1.43 -5.04
N SER A 300 -34.82 -2.15 -5.63
CA SER A 300 -36.18 -1.65 -5.71
C SER A 300 -36.61 -1.25 -4.30
N PRO A 301 -37.12 -0.02 -4.10
CA PRO A 301 -37.61 0.36 -2.78
C PRO A 301 -38.64 -0.69 -2.37
N ASP A 302 -38.41 -1.25 -1.19
CA ASP A 302 -39.27 -2.26 -0.58
C ASP A 302 -40.74 -1.83 -0.77
N PRO A 303 -41.62 -2.67 -1.33
CA PRO A 303 -43.02 -2.33 -1.43
C PRO A 303 -43.53 -2.11 0.00
N ALA A 304 -43.98 -0.88 0.25
CA ALA A 304 -44.51 -0.41 1.52
C ALA A 304 -45.33 -1.51 2.21
N SER A 305 -44.87 -1.92 3.40
CA SER A 305 -45.71 -2.72 4.30
C SER A 305 -46.98 -1.93 4.60
N PRO A 306 -48.17 -2.48 4.31
CA PRO A 306 -49.42 -1.89 4.76
C PRO A 306 -49.68 -2.33 6.20
N ASP A 307 -50.11 -1.38 7.03
CA ASP A 307 -50.62 -1.53 8.40
C ASP A 307 -49.64 -2.08 9.45
N GLY A 308 -49.46 -1.48 10.63
CA GLY A 308 -50.19 -0.44 11.33
C GLY A 308 -49.84 -0.61 12.81
N THR A 309 -49.69 0.48 13.55
CA THR A 309 -50.10 0.70 14.96
C THR A 309 -49.47 2.03 15.42
N PRO A 310 -50.27 3.03 15.84
CA PRO A 310 -49.72 4.29 16.33
C PRO A 310 -49.15 4.13 17.76
N PRO A 311 -48.09 4.87 18.13
CA PRO A 311 -47.56 4.83 19.49
C PRO A 311 -48.51 5.56 20.46
N GLY A 312 -48.85 4.87 21.56
CA GLY A 312 -49.58 5.42 22.69
C GLY A 312 -48.79 6.49 23.45
N PRO A 313 -49.47 7.26 24.31
CA PRO A 313 -48.93 8.47 24.92
C PRO A 313 -47.83 8.19 25.93
N LEU A 314 -46.89 9.12 26.00
CA LEU A 314 -45.80 9.20 26.98
C LEU A 314 -46.40 9.62 28.32
N ASP A 315 -46.30 8.74 29.32
CA ASP A 315 -46.52 9.11 30.71
C ASP A 315 -45.33 9.93 31.22
N GLU A 316 -45.65 11.14 31.64
CA GLU A 316 -44.83 12.01 32.47
C GLU A 316 -44.80 11.46 33.89
N ASP A 317 -43.62 11.01 34.34
CA ASP A 317 -43.21 11.01 35.75
C ASP A 317 -41.73 11.40 35.72
N GLY A 318 -41.26 12.42 36.41
CA GLY A 318 -41.76 12.97 37.66
C GLY A 318 -40.57 13.10 38.61
N ARG A 319 -39.70 14.09 38.34
CA ARG A 319 -38.81 14.79 39.27
C ARG A 319 -38.00 13.97 40.29
N ASP A 320 -36.69 13.89 40.02
CA ASP A 320 -35.64 13.88 41.05
C ASP A 320 -34.99 15.27 41.14
N ASP A 321 -34.89 15.83 42.36
CA ASP A 321 -33.92 16.87 42.75
C ASP A 321 -33.77 16.84 44.30
N PRO A 322 -32.72 17.42 44.90
CA PRO A 322 -31.42 16.78 45.09
C PRO A 322 -31.00 16.70 46.57
N GLY A 323 -30.22 15.68 46.92
CA GLY A 323 -29.59 15.52 48.23
C GLY A 323 -28.38 16.43 48.42
N GLU A 324 -28.34 17.05 49.59
CA GLU A 324 -27.43 18.08 50.10
C GLU A 324 -25.93 17.74 50.04
N ARG A 325 -25.13 18.77 49.74
CA ARG A 325 -23.72 18.87 50.13
C ARG A 325 -23.64 19.64 51.45
N THR A 326 -23.14 19.00 52.51
CA THR A 326 -22.57 19.70 53.66
C THR A 326 -21.04 19.64 53.56
N GLY A 327 -20.43 20.83 53.52
CA GLY A 327 -19.01 21.01 53.71
C GLY A 327 -18.65 20.86 55.18
N GLY A 328 -17.56 20.14 55.45
CA GLY A 328 -16.87 20.15 56.73
C GLY A 328 -15.45 20.66 56.50
N GLU A 329 -15.21 21.91 56.87
CA GLU A 329 -13.89 22.41 57.23
C GLU A 329 -13.62 22.01 58.68
N GLU A 330 -12.55 21.25 58.93
CA GLU A 330 -11.92 21.17 60.24
C GLU A 330 -10.46 21.64 60.11
N ARG A 331 -10.22 22.76 60.79
CA ARG A 331 -9.04 23.21 61.58
C ARG A 331 -7.66 22.62 61.30
#